data_AF-A0A9W7MSD2-F1
#
_entry.id   AF-A0A9W7MSD2-F1
#
_cell.length_a   1.000
_cell.length_b   1.000
_cell.length_c   1.000
_cell.angle_alpha   90.00
_cell.angle_beta   90.00
_cell.angle_gamma   90.00
#
_symmetry.space_group_name_H-M   'P 1'
#
loop_
_entity.id
_entity.type
_entity.pdbx_description
1 polymer ?
#
loop_
_entity_poly.entity_id
_entity_poly.type
_entity_poly.pdbx_seq_one_letter_code
_entity_poly.pdbx_strand_id
1 'polypeptide(L)'
;MSRPPQSINKSQTAAESTVFFNLPKPTATLPDVFLTAIPLLFLLSSTKPNASLIKFLPFNPFPSNPRRFLRIPSMSRPSTAAFATPQALSDWLKPRLPAQSLASWGVKPGTKNVHNLWLELSQGETSLLDSSPPLRTVNVVSVRVLGENNNLLLVEAGQELSDGSFRDRFRPLSEKMKPNESVEEAVARAVREELGSMTVRIVPGSYEKKLEERNSASYPGLPARYVLHSVDAWVEGLPEGDFVTEEKEEYEDLDGTMGLEKAVSVRKHFWKWVSSDSLSSSIE
;
A
#
# COMPACT_ATOMS: atom_id res chain seq x y z
N MET A 1 -28.00 13.50 73.38
CA MET A 1 -29.25 13.82 72.67
C MET A 1 -29.14 15.24 72.10
N SER A 2 -29.83 15.49 70.98
CA SER A 2 -30.20 16.83 70.45
C SER A 2 -29.10 17.83 70.07
N ARG A 3 -28.86 17.93 68.76
CA ARG A 3 -28.41 19.18 68.08
C ARG A 3 -29.52 20.24 68.19
N PRO A 4 -29.19 21.52 67.99
CA PRO A 4 -29.80 22.22 66.85
C PRO A 4 -28.79 22.99 65.97
N PRO A 5 -29.18 23.43 64.75
CA PRO A 5 -28.30 24.09 63.77
C PRO A 5 -28.64 25.57 63.54
N GLN A 6 -27.69 26.32 62.96
CA GLN A 6 -27.80 27.46 62.01
C GLN A 6 -26.39 28.12 61.95
N SER A 7 -25.76 28.56 60.86
CA SER A 7 -26.11 29.10 59.52
C SER A 7 -25.64 30.56 59.40
N ILE A 8 -25.28 30.99 58.18
CA ILE A 8 -25.04 32.37 57.69
C ILE A 8 -23.60 32.95 57.75
N ASN A 9 -22.98 32.97 56.56
CA ASN A 9 -22.19 34.01 55.86
C ASN A 9 -21.28 35.03 56.59
N LYS A 10 -20.04 35.16 56.07
CA LYS A 10 -19.44 36.34 55.39
C LYS A 10 -17.95 36.01 55.07
N SER A 11 -17.50 35.92 53.82
CA SER A 11 -17.16 36.96 52.82
C SER A 11 -15.88 37.77 53.13
N GLN A 12 -14.95 37.81 52.15
CA GLN A 12 -13.75 38.68 52.08
C GLN A 12 -12.64 38.33 53.11
N THR A 13 -11.32 38.49 52.86
CA THR A 13 -10.59 39.13 51.73
C THR A 13 -9.19 38.50 51.52
N ALA A 14 -8.52 38.88 50.43
CA ALA A 14 -7.19 38.47 49.97
C ALA A 14 -6.06 38.41 51.02
N ALA A 15 -5.15 37.44 50.83
CA ALA A 15 -3.71 37.64 51.00
C ALA A 15 -2.92 36.62 50.15
N GLU A 16 -1.92 37.17 49.48
CA GLU A 16 -0.97 36.57 48.56
C GLU A 16 -0.07 35.50 49.20
N SER A 17 0.32 34.48 48.43
CA SER A 17 1.52 33.68 48.67
C SER A 17 2.00 33.05 47.35
N THR A 18 2.77 33.83 46.61
CA THR A 18 3.28 33.49 45.27
C THR A 18 4.43 32.46 45.38
N VAL A 19 4.16 31.20 45.07
CA VAL A 19 5.22 30.18 44.92
C VAL A 19 5.64 30.13 43.45
N PHE A 20 6.79 30.74 43.14
CA PHE A 20 7.41 30.67 41.82
C PHE A 20 7.94 29.25 41.55
N PHE A 21 7.26 28.51 40.67
CA PHE A 21 7.90 27.44 39.93
C PHE A 21 8.51 28.02 38.65
N ASN A 22 9.85 28.09 38.61
CA ASN A 22 10.59 28.46 37.41
C ASN A 22 10.43 27.37 36.35
N LEU A 23 9.55 27.62 35.37
CA LEU A 23 9.38 26.78 34.19
C LEU A 23 10.26 27.30 33.04
N PRO A 24 11.38 26.63 32.68
CA PRO A 24 12.15 27.01 31.50
C PRO A 24 11.41 26.65 30.22
N LYS A 25 11.37 27.61 29.28
CA LYS A 25 10.79 27.50 27.94
C LYS A 25 11.60 28.40 27.01
N PRO A 26 11.79 28.08 25.72
CA PRO A 26 11.88 26.77 25.06
C PRO A 26 13.23 26.53 24.35
N THR A 27 13.58 25.27 24.11
CA THR A 27 14.48 24.91 22.99
C THR A 27 13.76 23.89 22.12
N ALA A 28 13.11 24.38 21.06
CA ALA A 28 12.49 23.53 20.06
C ALA A 28 13.57 22.91 19.16
N THR A 29 14.16 21.81 19.62
CA THR A 29 14.89 20.90 18.73
C THR A 29 13.86 20.16 17.90
N LEU A 30 13.76 20.53 16.62
CA LEU A 30 12.93 19.83 15.65
C LEU A 30 13.37 18.36 15.59
N PRO A 31 12.46 17.37 15.71
CA PRO A 31 12.78 16.04 15.23
C PRO A 31 13.00 16.11 13.71
N ASP A 32 14.01 15.42 13.22
CA ASP A 32 14.39 15.40 11.81
C ASP A 32 13.40 14.56 11.01
N VAL A 33 12.22 15.14 10.72
CA VAL A 33 11.15 14.47 9.99
C VAL A 33 11.55 14.41 8.51
N PHE A 34 12.16 13.28 8.13
CA PHE A 34 12.30 12.90 6.72
C PHE A 34 10.92 12.62 6.11
N LEU A 35 10.24 13.71 5.72
CA LEU A 35 9.03 13.70 4.91
C LEU A 35 9.35 13.04 3.57
N THR A 36 9.08 11.74 3.45
CA THR A 36 9.09 11.03 2.17
C THR A 36 7.79 11.28 1.40
N ALA A 37 7.44 12.55 1.23
CA ALA A 37 6.45 12.99 0.25
C ALA A 37 7.04 12.74 -1.14
N ILE A 38 6.61 11.66 -1.79
CA ILE A 38 7.06 11.29 -3.14
C ILE A 38 5.83 11.33 -4.06
N PRO A 39 5.68 12.36 -4.92
CA PRO A 39 4.54 12.45 -5.82
C PRO A 39 4.60 11.33 -6.88
N LEU A 40 3.52 10.56 -7.03
CA LEU A 40 3.38 9.68 -8.19
C LEU A 40 2.98 10.52 -9.42
N LEU A 41 3.94 10.71 -10.33
CA LEU A 41 3.71 11.35 -11.61
C LEU A 41 2.87 10.45 -12.53
N PHE A 42 1.60 10.80 -12.74
CA PHE A 42 0.75 10.24 -13.80
C PHE A 42 0.71 11.21 -14.99
N LEU A 43 1.41 10.88 -16.07
CA LEU A 43 1.43 11.68 -17.30
C LEU A 43 0.26 11.26 -18.21
N LEU A 44 -0.78 12.09 -18.28
CA LEU A 44 -1.94 11.91 -19.15
C LEU A 44 -1.54 12.01 -20.64
N SER A 45 -1.19 10.88 -21.26
CA SER A 45 -0.96 10.78 -22.71
C SER A 45 -2.25 10.41 -23.44
N SER A 46 -3.04 11.41 -23.82
CA SER A 46 -4.26 11.19 -24.61
C SER A 46 -3.93 10.89 -26.08
N THR A 47 -3.91 9.61 -26.45
CA THR A 47 -3.84 9.18 -27.87
C THR A 47 -5.09 8.39 -28.25
N LYS A 48 -5.96 8.99 -29.07
CA LYS A 48 -7.13 8.33 -29.67
C LYS A 48 -6.70 7.52 -30.91
N PRO A 49 -6.91 6.19 -30.97
CA PRO A 49 -6.81 5.44 -32.22
C PRO A 49 -8.19 5.38 -32.91
N ASN A 50 -8.26 5.88 -34.15
CA ASN A 50 -9.46 5.72 -34.99
C ASN A 50 -9.62 4.26 -35.44
N ALA A 51 -10.85 3.74 -35.41
CA ALA A 51 -11.18 2.40 -35.88
C ALA A 51 -11.52 2.38 -37.38
N SER A 52 -10.83 1.55 -38.16
CA SER A 52 -11.23 1.06 -39.50
C SER A 52 -10.25 -0.04 -39.96
N LEU A 53 -10.58 -1.02 -40.82
CA LEU A 53 -11.84 -1.72 -41.13
C LEU A 53 -11.45 -3.07 -41.78
N ILE A 54 -12.13 -4.17 -41.46
CA ILE A 54 -11.74 -5.55 -41.85
C ILE A 54 -11.89 -5.82 -43.36
N LYS A 55 -10.94 -6.57 -43.97
CA LYS A 55 -11.18 -7.29 -45.24
C LYS A 55 -10.62 -8.72 -45.25
N PHE A 56 -11.54 -9.66 -45.52
CA PHE A 56 -11.41 -11.10 -45.85
C PHE A 56 -10.70 -11.31 -47.21
N LEU A 57 -10.21 -12.48 -47.69
CA LEU A 57 -10.11 -13.93 -47.31
C LEU A 57 -8.88 -14.47 -48.16
N PRO A 58 -8.56 -15.78 -48.43
CA PRO A 58 -9.21 -17.06 -48.06
C PRO A 58 -8.30 -18.18 -47.47
N PHE A 59 -8.97 -19.27 -47.05
CA PHE A 59 -8.41 -20.59 -46.71
C PHE A 59 -7.80 -21.35 -47.90
N ASN A 60 -6.86 -22.28 -47.64
CA ASN A 60 -6.87 -23.64 -48.21
C ASN A 60 -5.93 -24.63 -47.43
N PRO A 61 -6.03 -25.96 -47.63
CA PRO A 61 -5.88 -26.94 -46.53
C PRO A 61 -4.54 -27.71 -46.42
N PHE A 62 -4.47 -28.50 -45.34
CA PHE A 62 -3.46 -29.50 -44.93
C PHE A 62 -2.84 -30.36 -46.05
N PRO A 63 -1.62 -30.91 -45.80
CA PRO A 63 -1.61 -32.31 -45.35
C PRO A 63 -0.84 -32.54 -44.04
N SER A 64 -1.34 -33.48 -43.24
CA SER A 64 -0.69 -33.99 -42.03
C SER A 64 0.40 -35.02 -42.37
N ASN A 65 1.56 -34.94 -41.71
CA ASN A 65 2.49 -36.07 -41.63
C ASN A 65 3.39 -35.94 -40.37
N PRO A 66 3.52 -36.99 -39.53
CA PRO A 66 4.20 -36.87 -38.25
C PRO A 66 5.70 -37.19 -38.38
N ARG A 67 6.57 -36.24 -38.06
CA ARG A 67 7.99 -36.53 -37.79
C ARG A 67 8.46 -35.86 -36.51
N ARG A 68 9.00 -36.70 -35.63
CA ARG A 68 9.60 -36.34 -34.34
C ARG A 68 10.58 -35.17 -34.53
N PHE A 69 10.31 -34.04 -33.90
CA PHE A 69 11.31 -33.02 -33.65
C PHE A 69 11.58 -32.90 -32.16
N LEU A 70 12.85 -32.67 -31.88
CA LEU A 70 13.55 -32.76 -30.61
C LEU A 70 12.77 -32.13 -29.45
N ARG A 71 12.73 -32.84 -28.32
CA ARG A 71 12.26 -32.32 -27.03
C ARG A 71 13.18 -31.17 -26.62
N ILE A 72 12.79 -29.95 -26.99
CA ILE A 72 13.43 -28.71 -26.53
C ILE A 72 13.45 -28.79 -25.00
N PRO A 73 14.61 -28.63 -24.33
CA PRO A 73 14.62 -28.61 -22.88
C PRO A 73 13.69 -27.48 -22.44
N SER A 74 12.70 -27.82 -21.61
CA SER A 74 11.82 -26.84 -20.98
C SER A 74 12.73 -25.78 -20.37
N MET A 75 12.74 -24.57 -20.95
CA MET A 75 13.38 -23.44 -20.32
C MET A 75 12.80 -23.35 -18.92
N SER A 76 13.66 -23.50 -17.91
CA SER A 76 13.25 -23.39 -16.52
C SER A 76 12.67 -22.00 -16.35
N ARG A 77 11.33 -21.93 -16.24
CA ARG A 77 10.61 -20.78 -15.68
C ARG A 77 11.44 -20.34 -14.47
N PRO A 78 11.92 -19.08 -14.42
CA PRO A 78 12.87 -18.66 -13.39
C PRO A 78 12.28 -19.07 -12.04
N SER A 79 13.00 -19.92 -11.32
CA SER A 79 12.51 -20.54 -10.11
C SER A 79 12.29 -19.42 -9.10
N THR A 80 11.03 -19.02 -8.92
CA THR A 80 10.59 -18.26 -7.75
C THR A 80 11.09 -19.03 -6.55
N ALA A 81 12.10 -18.48 -5.88
CA ALA A 81 12.77 -19.17 -4.79
C ALA A 81 11.75 -19.36 -3.66
N ALA A 82 11.19 -20.57 -3.56
CA ALA A 82 10.24 -20.93 -2.53
C ALA A 82 11.03 -21.19 -1.25
N PHE A 83 11.15 -20.16 -0.42
CA PHE A 83 11.82 -20.27 0.87
C PHE A 83 10.94 -21.07 1.83
N ALA A 84 11.45 -22.18 2.37
CA ALA A 84 10.67 -23.03 3.27
C ALA A 84 10.33 -22.34 4.61
N THR A 85 11.14 -21.36 5.04
CA THR A 85 10.95 -20.61 6.29
C THR A 85 11.39 -19.14 6.12
N PRO A 86 10.92 -18.21 6.99
CA PRO A 86 11.43 -16.84 7.04
C PRO A 86 12.95 -16.77 7.30
N GLN A 87 13.48 -17.72 8.06
CA GLN A 87 14.92 -17.82 8.32
C GLN A 87 15.71 -18.12 7.04
N ALA A 88 15.25 -19.06 6.21
CA ALA A 88 15.88 -19.37 4.93
C ALA A 88 15.87 -18.16 3.96
N LEU A 89 14.80 -17.36 3.97
CA LEU A 89 14.75 -16.08 3.24
C LEU A 89 15.78 -15.08 3.81
N SER A 90 15.83 -14.93 5.14
CA SER A 90 16.79 -14.06 5.83
C SER A 90 18.24 -14.39 5.45
N ASP A 91 18.61 -15.66 5.51
CA ASP A 91 19.98 -16.12 5.20
C ASP A 91 20.35 -15.98 3.72
N TRP A 92 19.37 -16.06 2.81
CA TRP A 92 19.57 -15.78 1.39
C TRP A 92 19.73 -14.28 1.09
N LEU A 93 19.00 -13.42 1.82
CA LEU A 93 19.04 -11.95 1.68
C LEU A 93 20.30 -11.31 2.30
N LYS A 94 20.75 -11.80 3.47
CA LYS A 94 21.92 -11.25 4.20
C LYS A 94 23.14 -10.93 3.33
N PRO A 95 23.66 -11.84 2.48
CA PRO A 95 24.82 -11.55 1.63
C PRO A 95 24.51 -10.75 0.36
N ARG A 96 23.23 -10.45 0.08
CA ARG A 96 22.76 -9.82 -1.17
C ARG A 96 22.27 -8.39 -0.99
N LEU A 97 21.90 -7.98 0.23
CA LEU A 97 21.43 -6.62 0.53
C LEU A 97 22.58 -5.73 1.03
N PRO A 98 22.45 -4.38 0.91
CA PRO A 98 23.43 -3.46 1.50
C PRO A 98 23.50 -3.62 3.02
N ALA A 99 24.70 -3.47 3.60
CA ALA A 99 24.93 -3.63 5.03
C ALA A 99 23.92 -2.84 5.89
N GLN A 100 23.50 -3.44 7.01
CA GLN A 100 22.46 -2.92 7.93
C GLN A 100 21.04 -2.73 7.35
N SER A 101 20.82 -2.88 6.04
CA SER A 101 19.47 -2.72 5.46
C SER A 101 18.47 -3.70 6.07
N LEU A 102 18.81 -4.99 6.10
CA LEU A 102 17.96 -6.05 6.66
C LEU A 102 17.70 -5.87 8.16
N ALA A 103 18.65 -5.31 8.91
CA ALA A 103 18.51 -5.05 10.35
C ALA A 103 17.53 -3.90 10.67
N SER A 104 17.14 -3.09 9.67
CA SER A 104 16.13 -2.05 9.84
C SER A 104 14.68 -2.54 9.69
N TRP A 105 14.48 -3.74 9.12
CA TRP A 105 13.16 -4.28 8.79
C TRP A 105 12.43 -4.74 10.05
N GLY A 106 11.23 -4.21 10.30
CA GLY A 106 10.46 -4.45 11.54
C GLY A 106 10.97 -3.67 12.76
N VAL A 107 12.08 -2.93 12.63
CA VAL A 107 12.67 -2.11 13.71
C VAL A 107 12.48 -0.62 13.43
N LYS A 108 12.68 -0.19 12.18
CA LYS A 108 12.42 1.20 11.77
C LYS A 108 10.90 1.38 11.59
N PRO A 109 10.28 2.42 12.19
CA PRO A 109 8.87 2.75 11.97
C PRO A 109 8.54 2.83 10.48
N GLY A 110 7.39 2.28 10.09
CA GLY A 110 7.00 2.26 8.68
C GLY A 110 7.75 1.25 7.80
N THR A 111 8.40 0.23 8.37
CA THR A 111 8.93 -0.93 7.61
C THR A 111 8.06 -2.18 7.83
N LYS A 112 8.27 -3.22 7.00
CA LYS A 112 7.71 -4.57 7.18
C LYS A 112 8.88 -5.51 7.54
N ASN A 113 8.65 -6.62 8.23
CA ASN A 113 9.71 -7.54 8.66
C ASN A 113 10.00 -8.65 7.63
N VAL A 114 10.98 -9.53 7.90
CA VAL A 114 11.31 -10.64 6.99
C VAL A 114 10.15 -11.65 6.90
N HIS A 115 9.36 -11.81 7.96
CA HIS A 115 8.19 -12.70 7.96
C HIS A 115 7.11 -12.20 7.00
N ASN A 116 6.84 -10.89 6.95
CA ASN A 116 5.97 -10.29 5.93
C ASN A 116 6.43 -10.64 4.50
N LEU A 117 7.72 -10.44 4.17
CA LEU A 117 8.22 -10.72 2.82
C LEU A 117 8.15 -12.22 2.49
N TRP A 118 8.34 -13.08 3.50
CA TRP A 118 8.18 -14.52 3.33
C TRP A 118 6.73 -14.92 3.05
N LEU A 119 5.74 -14.29 3.70
CA LEU A 119 4.31 -14.48 3.41
C LEU A 119 3.95 -13.97 2.01
N GLU A 120 4.39 -12.77 1.64
CA GLU A 120 4.23 -12.19 0.30
C GLU A 120 4.76 -13.11 -0.82
N LEU A 121 5.87 -13.82 -0.56
CA LEU A 121 6.48 -14.77 -1.51
C LEU A 121 5.79 -16.13 -1.50
N SER A 122 5.39 -16.65 -0.34
CA SER A 122 4.74 -17.96 -0.22
C SER A 122 3.31 -17.95 -0.78
N GLN A 123 2.61 -16.82 -0.65
CA GLN A 123 1.31 -16.57 -1.31
C GLN A 123 1.44 -16.13 -2.78
N GLY A 124 2.65 -15.87 -3.28
CA GLY A 124 2.89 -15.49 -4.68
C GLY A 124 2.45 -14.06 -5.06
N GLU A 125 2.10 -13.21 -4.08
CA GLU A 125 1.82 -11.78 -4.28
C GLU A 125 3.03 -11.03 -4.84
N THR A 126 4.23 -11.53 -4.54
CA THR A 126 5.49 -10.97 -5.02
C THR A 126 6.43 -12.05 -5.55
N SER A 127 7.47 -11.62 -6.27
CA SER A 127 8.55 -12.49 -6.72
C SER A 127 9.90 -11.78 -6.60
N LEU A 128 10.96 -12.55 -6.39
CA LEU A 128 12.34 -12.05 -6.36
C LEU A 128 13.09 -12.53 -7.61
N LEU A 129 13.71 -11.58 -8.30
CA LEU A 129 14.73 -11.86 -9.31
C LEU A 129 16.11 -11.87 -8.63
N ASP A 130 16.86 -12.97 -8.76
CA ASP A 130 18.23 -13.11 -8.20
C ASP A 130 19.21 -12.20 -8.95
N SER A 131 19.27 -10.96 -8.47
CA SER A 131 20.14 -9.87 -8.90
C SER A 131 20.88 -9.34 -7.67
N SER A 132 21.82 -8.42 -7.85
CA SER A 132 22.59 -7.84 -6.73
C SER A 132 22.42 -6.32 -6.71
N PRO A 133 21.63 -5.75 -5.76
CA PRO A 133 20.71 -6.44 -4.85
C PRO A 133 19.50 -7.07 -5.58
N PRO A 134 18.73 -7.98 -4.95
CA PRO A 134 17.60 -8.65 -5.59
C PRO A 134 16.46 -7.70 -5.91
N LEU A 135 15.79 -7.90 -7.04
CA LEU A 135 14.66 -7.07 -7.46
C LEU A 135 13.32 -7.74 -7.12
N ARG A 136 12.57 -7.13 -6.19
CA ARG A 136 11.21 -7.57 -5.81
C ARG A 136 10.19 -7.06 -6.81
N THR A 137 9.54 -7.95 -7.56
CA THR A 137 8.45 -7.56 -8.48
C THR A 137 7.09 -7.78 -7.81
N VAL A 138 6.21 -6.79 -7.93
CA VAL A 138 4.83 -6.80 -7.39
C VAL A 138 3.87 -6.29 -8.46
N ASN A 139 2.71 -6.95 -8.61
CA ASN A 139 1.59 -6.41 -9.38
C ASN A 139 0.64 -5.71 -8.41
N VAL A 140 0.25 -4.48 -8.71
CA VAL A 140 -0.55 -3.62 -7.82
C VAL A 140 -1.69 -3.02 -8.63
N VAL A 141 -2.92 -3.17 -8.14
CA VAL A 141 -4.07 -2.45 -8.68
C VAL A 141 -4.11 -1.05 -8.06
N SER A 142 -4.37 -0.02 -8.88
CA SER A 142 -4.44 1.37 -8.43
C SER A 142 -5.76 1.99 -8.89
N VAL A 143 -6.68 2.18 -7.95
CA VAL A 143 -8.05 2.61 -8.23
C VAL A 143 -8.17 4.11 -7.95
N ARG A 144 -8.29 4.90 -9.01
CA ARG A 144 -8.66 6.32 -8.93
C ARG A 144 -10.18 6.39 -8.73
N VAL A 145 -10.60 6.49 -7.47
CA VAL A 145 -12.01 6.62 -7.13
C VAL A 145 -12.47 8.05 -7.36
N LEU A 146 -13.41 8.22 -8.28
CA LEU A 146 -13.95 9.50 -8.71
C LEU A 146 -15.04 9.96 -7.73
N GLY A 147 -14.90 11.19 -7.24
CA GLY A 147 -15.91 11.89 -6.46
C GLY A 147 -16.89 12.66 -7.34
N GLU A 148 -17.74 13.47 -6.72
CA GLU A 148 -18.82 14.16 -7.42
C GLU A 148 -18.33 14.98 -8.62
N ASN A 149 -19.06 14.88 -9.75
CA ASN A 149 -18.78 15.59 -11.00
C ASN A 149 -17.38 15.36 -11.62
N ASN A 150 -16.66 14.29 -11.24
CA ASN A 150 -15.27 13.98 -11.64
C ASN A 150 -14.19 14.96 -11.15
N ASN A 151 -14.56 15.98 -10.37
CA ASN A 151 -13.61 17.03 -9.97
C ASN A 151 -12.77 16.65 -8.75
N LEU A 152 -13.22 15.63 -7.99
CA LEU A 152 -12.54 15.11 -6.80
C LEU A 152 -12.02 13.69 -7.04
N LEU A 153 -10.88 13.39 -6.42
CA LEU A 153 -10.28 12.06 -6.35
C LEU A 153 -10.12 11.65 -4.89
N LEU A 154 -10.46 10.39 -4.58
CA LEU A 154 -10.16 9.84 -3.27
C LEU A 154 -8.68 9.44 -3.21
N VAL A 155 -8.00 9.89 -2.17
CA VAL A 155 -6.63 9.47 -1.85
C VAL A 155 -6.52 8.93 -0.43
N GLU A 156 -5.74 7.86 -0.29
CA GLU A 156 -5.17 7.44 0.97
C GLU A 156 -4.12 8.49 1.37
N ALA A 157 -4.44 9.34 2.34
CA ALA A 157 -3.53 10.34 2.86
C ALA A 157 -2.42 9.69 3.70
N GLY A 158 -2.79 8.71 4.53
CA GLY A 158 -1.85 7.94 5.34
C GLY A 158 -2.44 6.65 5.92
N GLN A 159 -1.61 5.89 6.64
CA GLN A 159 -1.96 4.63 7.28
C GLN A 159 -1.40 4.53 8.71
N GLU A 160 -2.15 3.88 9.60
CA GLU A 160 -1.69 3.38 10.90
C GLU A 160 -1.46 1.87 10.80
N LEU A 161 -0.30 1.38 11.27
CA LEU A 161 0.07 -0.03 11.23
C LEU A 161 -0.20 -0.77 12.55
N SER A 162 -0.07 -2.10 12.55
CA SER A 162 -0.24 -2.94 13.74
C SER A 162 0.83 -2.72 14.83
N ASP A 163 2.00 -2.18 14.48
CA ASP A 163 3.05 -1.74 15.41
C ASP A 163 2.83 -0.32 15.97
N GLY A 164 1.74 0.36 15.58
CA GLY A 164 1.43 1.73 15.95
C GLY A 164 2.22 2.80 15.18
N SER A 165 3.06 2.41 14.21
CA SER A 165 3.74 3.36 13.33
C SER A 165 2.79 3.93 12.29
N PHE A 166 3.00 5.20 11.91
CA PHE A 166 2.24 5.89 10.89
C PHE A 166 3.05 6.03 9.60
N ARG A 167 2.38 6.01 8.44
CA ARG A 167 2.98 6.28 7.13
C ARG A 167 2.14 7.28 6.35
N ASP A 168 2.76 8.37 5.88
CA ASP A 168 2.19 9.20 4.82
C ASP A 168 2.19 8.44 3.48
N ARG A 169 1.18 8.70 2.65
CA ARG A 169 0.91 7.91 1.44
C ARG A 169 0.52 8.77 0.23
N PHE A 170 -0.44 9.67 0.44
CA PHE A 170 -1.03 10.60 -0.53
C PHE A 170 -1.17 10.01 -1.96
N ARG A 171 -1.90 8.89 -2.08
CA ARG A 171 -2.03 8.13 -3.33
C ARG A 171 -3.43 7.52 -3.49
N PRO A 172 -3.85 7.12 -4.72
CA PRO A 172 -5.10 6.38 -4.91
C PRO A 172 -5.12 5.06 -4.13
N LEU A 173 -6.30 4.47 -3.91
CA LEU A 173 -6.47 3.11 -3.39
C LEU A 173 -5.53 2.15 -4.14
N SER A 174 -4.58 1.51 -3.44
CA SER A 174 -3.41 0.86 -4.05
C SER A 174 -3.05 -0.45 -3.37
N GLU A 175 -3.56 -1.56 -3.92
CA GLU A 175 -3.51 -2.89 -3.30
C GLU A 175 -2.74 -3.90 -4.17
N LYS A 176 -2.03 -4.84 -3.53
CA LYS A 176 -1.34 -5.97 -4.18
C LYS A 176 -2.36 -6.84 -4.89
N MET A 177 -2.07 -7.28 -6.12
CA MET A 177 -2.89 -8.29 -6.81
C MET A 177 -2.52 -9.70 -6.32
N LYS A 178 -3.53 -10.55 -6.11
CA LYS A 178 -3.35 -11.96 -5.75
C LYS A 178 -3.04 -12.80 -7.01
N PRO A 179 -2.40 -13.98 -6.90
CA PRO A 179 -2.04 -14.78 -8.07
C PRO A 179 -3.27 -15.20 -8.89
N ASN A 180 -3.19 -15.03 -10.21
CA ASN A 180 -4.25 -15.36 -11.18
C ASN A 180 -5.53 -14.51 -11.06
N GLU A 181 -5.52 -13.44 -10.26
CA GLU A 181 -6.60 -12.47 -10.17
C GLU A 181 -6.62 -11.54 -11.40
N SER A 182 -7.80 -11.27 -11.96
CA SER A 182 -7.99 -10.22 -12.99
C SER A 182 -7.89 -8.82 -12.37
N VAL A 183 -7.77 -7.79 -13.22
CA VAL A 183 -7.75 -6.40 -12.72
C VAL A 183 -9.10 -6.07 -12.07
N GLU A 184 -10.20 -6.51 -12.67
CA GLU A 184 -11.56 -6.28 -12.21
C GLU A 184 -11.85 -6.95 -10.85
N GLU A 185 -11.38 -8.20 -10.67
CA GLU A 185 -11.46 -8.89 -9.37
C GLU A 185 -10.61 -8.18 -8.31
N ALA A 186 -9.38 -7.76 -8.64
CA ALA A 186 -8.51 -7.03 -7.74
C ALA A 186 -9.10 -5.66 -7.33
N VAL A 187 -9.72 -4.93 -8.25
CA VAL A 187 -10.45 -3.68 -7.94
C VAL A 187 -11.60 -3.97 -6.97
N ALA A 188 -12.45 -4.95 -7.28
CA ALA A 188 -13.60 -5.30 -6.45
C ALA A 188 -13.20 -5.82 -5.07
N ARG A 189 -12.02 -6.44 -4.96
CA ARG A 189 -11.43 -6.86 -3.69
C ARG A 189 -10.83 -5.69 -2.91
N ALA A 190 -10.00 -4.85 -3.53
CA ALA A 190 -9.39 -3.68 -2.88
C ALA A 190 -10.45 -2.74 -2.30
N VAL A 191 -11.53 -2.45 -3.05
CA VAL A 191 -12.66 -1.66 -2.54
C VAL A 191 -13.32 -2.36 -1.35
N ARG A 192 -13.55 -3.68 -1.42
CA ARG A 192 -14.18 -4.43 -0.32
C ARG A 192 -13.35 -4.49 0.95
N GLU A 193 -12.05 -4.69 0.82
CA GLU A 193 -11.10 -4.86 1.93
C GLU A 193 -10.77 -3.50 2.57
N GLU A 194 -10.48 -2.46 1.78
CA GLU A 194 -10.06 -1.15 2.32
C GLU A 194 -11.20 -0.12 2.50
N LEU A 195 -12.25 -0.13 1.67
CA LEU A 195 -13.36 0.84 1.73
C LEU A 195 -14.67 0.23 2.27
N GLY A 196 -14.71 -1.09 2.48
CA GLY A 196 -15.89 -1.83 2.91
C GLY A 196 -16.75 -2.34 1.74
N SER A 197 -17.83 -3.06 2.05
CA SER A 197 -18.64 -3.80 1.08
C SER A 197 -19.54 -2.92 0.18
N MET A 198 -18.92 -2.05 -0.61
CA MET A 198 -19.53 -1.08 -1.52
C MET A 198 -19.61 -1.59 -2.96
N THR A 199 -20.54 -1.03 -3.74
CA THR A 199 -20.65 -1.30 -5.18
C THR A 199 -19.60 -0.49 -5.93
N VAL A 200 -18.75 -1.16 -6.73
CA VAL A 200 -17.77 -0.50 -7.61
C VAL A 200 -18.16 -0.62 -9.08
N ARG A 201 -18.01 0.46 -9.83
CA ARG A 201 -18.21 0.54 -11.28
C ARG A 201 -16.98 1.17 -11.94
N ILE A 202 -16.14 0.32 -12.53
CA ILE A 202 -14.96 0.73 -13.30
C ILE A 202 -15.41 1.53 -14.54
N VAL A 203 -14.71 2.62 -14.83
CA VAL A 203 -14.96 3.44 -16.04
C VAL A 203 -14.41 2.70 -17.27
N PRO A 204 -15.25 2.38 -18.27
CA PRO A 204 -14.80 1.65 -19.46
C PRO A 204 -13.66 2.37 -20.19
N GLY A 205 -12.59 1.65 -20.51
CA GLY A 205 -11.44 2.19 -21.24
C GLY A 205 -10.47 3.04 -20.41
N SER A 206 -10.66 3.17 -19.09
CA SER A 206 -9.75 3.90 -18.18
C SER A 206 -8.47 3.12 -17.82
N TYR A 207 -8.37 1.85 -18.19
CA TYR A 207 -7.27 0.97 -17.79
C TYR A 207 -5.93 1.41 -18.39
N GLU A 208 -4.95 1.62 -17.51
CA GLU A 208 -3.57 1.94 -17.83
C GLU A 208 -2.62 0.94 -17.15
N LYS A 209 -1.55 0.55 -17.84
CA LYS A 209 -0.48 -0.27 -17.27
C LYS A 209 0.85 0.48 -17.27
N LYS A 210 1.40 0.72 -16.08
CA LYS A 210 2.69 1.39 -15.89
C LYS A 210 3.68 0.49 -15.16
N LEU A 211 4.97 0.63 -15.43
CA LEU A 211 6.05 -0.07 -14.72
C LEU A 211 6.94 0.99 -14.06
N GLU A 212 7.16 0.84 -12.75
CA GLU A 212 7.99 1.74 -11.94
C GLU A 212 9.02 0.95 -11.15
N GLU A 213 10.28 1.36 -11.17
CA GLU A 213 11.34 0.80 -10.32
C GLU A 213 11.81 1.83 -9.30
N ARG A 214 11.78 1.48 -8.02
CA ARG A 214 12.24 2.33 -6.91
C ARG A 214 12.61 1.52 -5.68
N ASN A 215 13.29 2.14 -4.71
CA ASN A 215 13.51 1.52 -3.41
C ASN A 215 12.18 1.27 -2.68
N SER A 216 12.03 0.09 -2.09
CA SER A 216 10.84 -0.25 -1.30
C SER A 216 10.87 0.47 0.05
N ALA A 217 9.84 1.28 0.35
CA ALA A 217 9.69 1.89 1.67
C ALA A 217 9.48 0.85 2.79
N SER A 218 8.73 -0.23 2.49
CA SER A 218 8.52 -1.35 3.42
C SER A 218 9.79 -2.18 3.65
N TYR A 219 10.69 -2.24 2.66
CA TYR A 219 11.88 -3.07 2.66
C TYR A 219 13.12 -2.26 2.24
N PRO A 220 13.63 -1.36 3.09
CA PRO A 220 14.81 -0.55 2.77
C PRO A 220 15.99 -1.40 2.29
N GLY A 221 16.67 -0.95 1.23
CA GLY A 221 17.77 -1.67 0.59
C GLY A 221 17.36 -2.77 -0.40
N LEU A 222 16.07 -3.15 -0.47
CA LEU A 222 15.52 -4.03 -1.50
C LEU A 222 14.80 -3.18 -2.56
N PRO A 223 15.35 -3.06 -3.79
CA PRO A 223 14.64 -2.39 -4.88
C PRO A 223 13.40 -3.18 -5.29
N ALA A 224 12.37 -2.47 -5.71
CA ALA A 224 11.10 -3.02 -6.12
C ALA A 224 10.66 -2.51 -7.49
N ARG A 225 10.20 -3.45 -8.33
CA ARG A 225 9.51 -3.21 -9.60
C ARG A 225 8.01 -3.33 -9.35
N TYR A 226 7.32 -2.20 -9.42
CA TYR A 226 5.87 -2.13 -9.34
C TYR A 226 5.30 -2.20 -10.76
N VAL A 227 4.47 -3.21 -11.01
CA VAL A 227 3.62 -3.29 -12.19
C VAL A 227 2.26 -2.74 -11.77
N LEU A 228 2.03 -1.46 -12.08
CA LEU A 228 0.82 -0.73 -11.72
C LEU A 228 -0.26 -0.98 -12.77
N HIS A 229 -1.41 -1.46 -12.31
CA HIS A 229 -2.64 -1.66 -13.09
C HIS A 229 -3.65 -0.60 -12.62
N SER A 230 -3.65 0.55 -13.29
CA SER A 230 -4.46 1.70 -12.90
C SER A 230 -5.82 1.70 -13.61
N VAL A 231 -6.89 2.05 -12.89
CA VAL A 231 -8.24 2.27 -13.44
C VAL A 231 -8.90 3.47 -12.79
N ASP A 232 -9.86 4.09 -13.48
CA ASP A 232 -10.83 4.99 -12.86
C ASP A 232 -12.07 4.18 -12.45
N ALA A 233 -12.66 4.51 -11.29
CA ALA A 233 -13.86 3.84 -10.82
C ALA A 233 -14.79 4.77 -10.02
N TRP A 234 -16.07 4.45 -10.05
CA TRP A 234 -17.08 4.97 -9.14
C TRP A 234 -17.30 3.96 -8.01
N VAL A 235 -17.42 4.44 -6.77
CA VAL A 235 -17.77 3.60 -5.62
C VAL A 235 -18.99 4.21 -4.92
N GLU A 236 -20.05 3.43 -4.77
CA GLU A 236 -21.32 3.89 -4.22
C GLU A 236 -21.34 3.78 -2.69
N GLY A 237 -21.86 4.81 -2.01
CA GLY A 237 -22.00 4.83 -0.54
C GLY A 237 -20.80 5.35 0.23
N LEU A 238 -19.81 5.97 -0.43
CA LEU A 238 -18.70 6.65 0.24
C LEU A 238 -19.17 7.94 0.96
N PRO A 239 -18.53 8.31 2.10
CA PRO A 239 -18.73 9.62 2.72
C PRO A 239 -18.29 10.79 1.83
N GLU A 240 -18.99 11.93 1.92
CA GLU A 240 -18.67 13.16 1.17
C GLU A 240 -17.40 13.89 1.68
N GLY A 241 -17.00 13.66 2.93
CA GLY A 241 -15.82 14.27 3.57
C GLY A 241 -14.73 13.25 3.90
N ASP A 242 -13.62 13.72 4.47
CA ASP A 242 -12.53 12.86 4.98
C ASP A 242 -13.07 11.78 5.94
N PHE A 243 -12.58 10.53 5.79
CA PHE A 243 -13.02 9.40 6.60
C PHE A 243 -11.88 8.43 6.92
N VAL A 244 -12.14 7.50 7.83
CA VAL A 244 -11.19 6.46 8.25
C VAL A 244 -11.86 5.10 8.13
N THR A 245 -11.15 4.12 7.60
CA THR A 245 -11.57 2.71 7.61
C THR A 245 -10.57 1.87 8.40
N GLU A 246 -11.05 0.76 8.96
CA GLU A 246 -10.23 -0.20 9.71
C GLU A 246 -10.13 -1.51 8.93
N GLU A 247 -8.90 -2.02 8.78
CA GLU A 247 -8.61 -3.29 8.12
C GLU A 247 -8.49 -4.41 9.17
N LYS A 248 -8.95 -5.62 8.82
CA LYS A 248 -8.68 -6.83 9.61
C LYS A 248 -7.23 -7.28 9.37
N GLU A 249 -6.67 -8.13 10.24
CA GLU A 249 -5.24 -8.44 10.08
C GLU A 249 -5.01 -9.30 8.82
N GLU A 250 -4.15 -8.80 7.93
CA GLU A 250 -3.82 -9.31 6.58
C GLU A 250 -3.52 -10.84 6.51
N TYR A 251 -3.16 -11.47 7.64
CA TYR A 251 -2.65 -12.84 7.73
C TYR A 251 -3.17 -13.66 8.92
N GLU A 252 -4.37 -13.38 9.47
CA GLU A 252 -4.94 -14.04 10.68
C GLU A 252 -4.84 -15.58 10.67
N ASP A 253 -5.08 -16.24 9.53
CA ASP A 253 -5.12 -17.70 9.41
C ASP A 253 -3.74 -18.39 9.31
N LEU A 254 -2.64 -17.64 9.15
CA LEU A 254 -1.29 -18.20 8.95
C LEU A 254 -0.36 -18.06 10.18
N ASP A 255 -0.78 -17.30 11.19
CA ASP A 255 0.01 -16.99 12.40
C ASP A 255 0.02 -18.13 13.45
N GLY A 256 -0.34 -19.37 13.03
CA GLY A 256 -0.39 -20.57 13.87
C GLY A 256 0.97 -21.07 14.40
N THR A 257 2.02 -20.26 14.33
CA THR A 257 3.38 -20.61 14.74
C THR A 257 3.76 -19.84 16.00
N MET A 258 3.51 -20.43 17.17
CA MET A 258 3.95 -19.87 18.46
C MET A 258 5.47 -19.56 18.42
N GLY A 259 5.83 -18.28 18.40
CA GLY A 259 7.22 -17.81 18.53
C GLY A 259 7.87 -17.20 17.28
N LEU A 260 7.15 -16.97 16.18
CA LEU A 260 7.63 -16.10 15.09
C LEU A 260 7.33 -14.61 15.37
N GLU A 261 8.11 -13.72 14.76
CA GLU A 261 7.78 -12.29 14.73
C GLU A 261 6.50 -12.07 13.93
N LYS A 262 5.44 -11.59 14.61
CA LYS A 262 4.16 -11.31 13.96
C LYS A 262 4.32 -10.38 12.77
N ALA A 263 3.60 -10.67 11.69
CA ALA A 263 3.56 -9.83 10.50
C ALA A 263 3.06 -8.41 10.85
N VAL A 264 3.77 -7.38 10.41
CA VAL A 264 3.27 -6.00 10.51
C VAL A 264 2.16 -5.84 9.46
N SER A 265 0.94 -5.50 9.88
CA SER A 265 -0.20 -5.26 8.98
C SER A 265 -0.56 -3.78 8.98
N VAL A 266 -1.42 -3.35 8.07
CA VAL A 266 -2.15 -2.09 8.24
C VAL A 266 -3.28 -2.34 9.24
N ARG A 267 -3.72 -1.27 9.92
CA ARG A 267 -4.90 -1.28 10.80
C ARG A 267 -5.90 -0.23 10.42
N LYS A 268 -5.45 0.97 10.05
CA LYS A 268 -6.33 2.07 9.63
C LYS A 268 -5.83 2.77 8.38
N HIS A 269 -6.76 3.14 7.51
CA HIS A 269 -6.52 3.92 6.31
C HIS A 269 -7.22 5.28 6.49
N PHE A 270 -6.49 6.36 6.23
CA PHE A 270 -7.00 7.73 6.38
C PHE A 270 -7.26 8.30 4.99
N TRP A 271 -8.53 8.48 4.65
CA TRP A 271 -9.00 8.86 3.31
C TRP A 271 -9.35 10.34 3.24
N LYS A 272 -9.00 10.97 2.12
CA LYS A 272 -9.32 12.37 1.82
C LYS A 272 -9.81 12.52 0.40
N TRP A 273 -10.75 13.43 0.20
CA TRP A 273 -11.11 13.92 -1.13
C TRP A 273 -10.22 15.09 -1.49
N VAL A 274 -9.53 15.02 -2.63
CA VAL A 274 -8.66 16.09 -3.14
C VAL A 274 -9.12 16.52 -4.53
N SER A 275 -8.90 17.79 -4.87
CA SER A 275 -9.14 18.25 -6.25
C SER A 275 -8.24 17.48 -7.22
N SER A 276 -8.83 17.02 -8.31
CA SER A 276 -8.12 16.39 -9.43
C SER A 276 -7.01 17.30 -9.99
N ASP A 277 -7.24 18.62 -10.03
CA ASP A 277 -6.25 19.60 -10.46
C ASP A 277 -5.03 19.67 -9.51
N SER A 278 -5.23 19.51 -8.19
CA SER A 278 -4.16 19.60 -7.20
C SER A 278 -3.13 18.46 -7.29
N LEU A 279 -3.54 17.33 -7.85
CA LEU A 279 -2.63 16.21 -8.16
C LEU A 279 -1.80 16.49 -9.43
N SER A 280 -2.21 17.44 -10.27
CA SER A 280 -1.45 17.88 -11.45
C SER A 280 -0.52 19.07 -11.17
N SER A 281 -0.84 19.94 -10.20
CA SER A 281 -0.10 21.18 -9.93
C SER A 281 1.12 21.04 -9.03
N SER A 282 1.41 19.83 -8.51
CA SER A 282 2.66 19.52 -7.80
C SER A 282 3.80 19.11 -8.79
N ILE A 283 3.74 19.61 -10.03
CA ILE A 283 4.52 19.13 -11.20
C ILE A 283 5.09 20.32 -12.02
N GLU A 284 5.26 21.50 -11.40
CA GLU A 284 6.18 22.57 -11.87
C GLU A 284 7.27 22.86 -10.82
#